data_AF-M0P3N4-F1
#
_entry.id   AF-M0P3N4-F1
#
_cell.length_a   1.000
_cell.length_b   1.000
_cell.length_c   1.000
_cell.angle_alpha   90.00
_cell.angle_beta   90.00
_cell.angle_gamma   90.00
#
_symmetry.space_group_name_H-M   'P 1'
#
loop_
_entity.id
_entity.type
_entity.pdbx_description
1 polymer ?
#
loop_
_entity_poly.entity_id
_entity_poly.type
_entity_poly.pdbx_seq_one_letter_code
_entity_poly.pdbx_strand_id
1 'polypeptide(L)'
;MKRATLLGVGLLVVGVSIAFALLLSFPAMVFGGCTDVGVPEGEERGVAVIGVEDGNFLYTPDGANECSIPLPAVLAPVGFVVIGTGLVLSRRATKNGVGE
;
A
#
# COMPACT_ATOMS: atom_id res chain seq x y z
N MET A 1 28.20 -3.88 -10.69
CA MET A 1 27.68 -2.69 -9.96
C MET A 1 26.29 -2.22 -10.43
N LYS A 2 25.93 -2.27 -11.72
CA LYS A 2 24.57 -1.92 -12.23
C LYS A 2 23.41 -2.82 -11.75
N ARG A 3 23.73 -4.03 -11.27
CA ARG A 3 22.72 -5.06 -10.91
C ARG A 3 21.76 -4.62 -9.81
N ALA A 4 22.25 -3.95 -8.75
CA ALA A 4 21.40 -3.50 -7.65
C ALA A 4 20.43 -2.37 -8.07
N THR A 5 20.88 -1.44 -8.91
CA THR A 5 20.03 -0.39 -9.47
C THR A 5 19.01 -0.96 -10.45
N LEU A 6 19.41 -1.90 -11.31
CA LEU A 6 18.49 -2.62 -12.21
C LEU A 6 17.43 -3.40 -11.42
N LEU A 7 17.84 -4.09 -10.36
CA LEU A 7 16.92 -4.79 -9.46
C LEU A 7 15.97 -3.80 -8.78
N GLY A 8 16.48 -2.68 -8.26
CA GLY A 8 15.67 -1.64 -7.63
C GLY A 8 14.63 -1.05 -8.58
N VAL A 9 15.02 -0.73 -9.81
CA VAL A 9 14.09 -0.29 -10.87
C VAL A 9 13.08 -1.38 -11.20
N GLY A 10 13.51 -2.65 -11.30
CA GLY A 10 12.62 -3.77 -11.53
C GLY A 10 11.56 -3.92 -10.45
N LEU A 11 11.95 -3.82 -9.17
CA LEU A 11 11.01 -3.89 -8.04
C LEU A 11 10.05 -2.70 -8.03
N LEU A 12 10.51 -1.49 -8.38
CA LEU A 12 9.64 -0.32 -8.54
C LEU A 12 8.58 -0.56 -9.62
N VAL A 13 8.99 -1.03 -10.80
CA VAL A 13 8.08 -1.33 -11.90
C VAL A 13 7.06 -2.38 -11.48
N VAL A 14 7.51 -3.48 -10.86
CA VAL A 14 6.61 -4.55 -10.38
C VAL A 14 5.62 -4.02 -9.34
N GLY A 15 6.07 -3.28 -8.34
CA GLY A 15 5.22 -2.73 -7.29
C GLY A 15 4.15 -1.79 -7.84
N VAL A 16 4.54 -0.85 -8.71
CA VAL A 16 3.62 0.08 -9.37
C VAL A 16 2.64 -0.66 -10.28
N SER A 17 3.12 -1.63 -11.07
CA SER A 17 2.25 -2.43 -11.95
C SER A 17 1.22 -3.24 -11.17
N ILE A 18 1.60 -3.85 -10.05
CA ILE A 18 0.66 -4.58 -9.17
C ILE A 18 -0.38 -3.60 -8.61
N ALA A 19 0.03 -2.43 -8.11
CA ALA A 19 -0.90 -1.43 -7.60
C ALA A 19 -1.91 -0.99 -8.66
N PHE A 20 -1.46 -0.70 -9.89
CA PHE A 20 -2.34 -0.36 -11.00
C PHE A 20 -3.25 -1.52 -11.40
N ALA A 21 -2.73 -2.76 -11.46
CA ALA A 21 -3.53 -3.93 -11.81
C ALA A 21 -4.64 -4.19 -10.79
N LEU A 22 -4.34 -4.06 -9.50
CA LEU A 22 -5.32 -4.16 -8.42
C LEU A 22 -6.37 -3.04 -8.52
N LEU A 23 -5.95 -1.79 -8.77
CA LEU A 23 -6.85 -0.66 -8.90
C LEU A 23 -7.82 -0.81 -10.09
N LEU A 24 -7.33 -1.30 -11.23
CA LEU A 24 -8.12 -1.44 -12.46
C LEU A 24 -9.01 -2.69 -12.47
N SER A 25 -8.51 -3.80 -11.92
CA SER A 25 -9.19 -5.10 -12.03
C SER A 25 -10.00 -5.45 -10.78
N PHE A 26 -9.57 -4.96 -9.61
CA PHE A 26 -10.14 -5.29 -8.32
C PHE A 26 -10.24 -4.05 -7.40
N PRO A 27 -10.90 -2.96 -7.83
CA PRO A 27 -10.98 -1.73 -7.04
C PRO A 27 -11.57 -1.97 -5.65
N ALA A 28 -12.52 -2.89 -5.51
CA ALA A 28 -13.10 -3.28 -4.23
C ALA A 28 -12.09 -3.91 -3.25
N MET A 29 -11.00 -4.52 -3.72
CA MET A 29 -9.93 -5.01 -2.83
C MET A 29 -9.02 -3.88 -2.35
N VAL A 30 -8.92 -2.77 -3.08
CA VAL A 30 -8.05 -1.64 -2.74
C VAL A 30 -8.77 -0.64 -1.83
N PHE A 31 -10.05 -0.39 -2.12
CA PHE A 31 -10.91 0.51 -1.34
C PHE A 31 -11.68 -0.20 -0.23
N GLY A 32 -11.60 -1.53 -0.20
CA GLY A 32 -12.25 -2.39 0.77
C GLY A 32 -13.74 -2.60 0.52
N GLY A 33 -14.25 -3.69 1.06
CA GLY A 33 -15.69 -3.89 1.24
C GLY A 33 -16.10 -3.34 2.59
N CYS A 34 -17.07 -2.43 2.62
CA CYS A 34 -17.62 -1.88 3.85
C CYS A 34 -18.97 -2.54 4.16
N THR A 35 -19.20 -2.87 5.43
CA THR A 35 -20.55 -3.19 5.92
C THR A 35 -21.39 -1.93 5.85
N ASP A 36 -22.59 -2.01 5.29
CA ASP A 36 -23.55 -0.92 5.38
C ASP A 36 -24.52 -1.20 6.54
N VAL A 37 -24.30 -0.53 7.66
CA VAL A 37 -25.15 -0.66 8.85
C VAL A 37 -26.28 0.37 8.89
N GLY A 38 -26.52 1.11 7.80
CA GLY A 38 -27.68 1.99 7.64
C GLY A 38 -27.72 3.20 8.57
N VAL A 39 -26.55 3.72 8.97
CA VAL A 39 -26.48 4.95 9.77
C VAL A 39 -26.79 6.16 8.87
N PRO A 40 -27.67 7.10 9.30
CA PRO A 40 -28.02 8.26 8.49
C PRO A 40 -26.78 9.06 8.08
N GLU A 41 -26.70 9.46 6.81
CA GLU A 41 -25.62 10.31 6.32
C GLU A 41 -25.57 11.60 7.15
N GLY A 42 -24.39 11.93 7.70
CA GLY A 42 -24.15 13.15 8.49
C GLY A 42 -24.02 12.96 10.01
N GLU A 43 -24.18 11.75 10.53
CA GLU A 43 -23.84 11.43 11.92
C GLU A 43 -22.35 11.03 12.00
N GLU A 44 -21.45 12.02 12.02
CA GLU A 44 -20.01 11.76 12.12
C GLU A 44 -19.65 11.14 13.46
N ARG A 45 -19.29 9.85 13.46
CA ARG A 45 -18.79 9.13 14.63
C ARG A 45 -17.26 9.00 14.63
N GLY A 46 -16.61 9.56 13.61
CA GLY A 46 -15.16 9.72 13.50
C GLY A 46 -14.45 8.55 12.81
N VAL A 47 -13.22 8.78 12.37
CA VAL A 47 -12.37 7.75 11.72
C VAL A 47 -11.65 6.93 12.80
N ALA A 48 -11.69 5.61 12.71
CA ALA A 48 -10.91 4.74 13.59
C ALA A 48 -10.28 3.55 12.85
N VAL A 49 -9.09 3.15 13.31
CA VAL A 49 -8.48 1.87 12.94
C VAL A 49 -8.95 0.84 13.94
N ILE A 50 -9.57 -0.23 13.46
CA ILE A 50 -10.11 -1.30 14.31
C ILE A 50 -9.00 -2.30 14.62
N GLY A 51 -8.27 -2.74 13.58
CA GLY A 51 -7.16 -3.67 13.76
C GLY A 51 -6.84 -4.50 12.53
N VAL A 52 -6.30 -5.69 12.78
CA VAL A 52 -5.99 -6.69 11.75
C VAL A 52 -6.61 -8.02 12.13
N GLU A 53 -7.40 -8.59 11.24
CA GLU A 53 -8.09 -9.88 11.44
C GLU A 53 -8.14 -10.65 10.11
N ASP A 54 -7.87 -11.96 10.16
CA ASP A 54 -7.88 -12.85 8.99
C ASP A 54 -7.10 -12.36 7.75
N GLY A 55 -5.99 -11.65 7.99
CA GLY A 55 -5.18 -11.08 6.92
C GLY A 55 -5.77 -9.83 6.26
N ASN A 56 -6.80 -9.24 6.86
CA ASN A 56 -7.39 -7.97 6.44
C ASN A 56 -7.05 -6.87 7.44
N PHE A 57 -6.92 -5.65 6.94
CA PHE A 57 -6.89 -4.43 7.72
C PHE A 57 -8.32 -3.92 7.90
N LEU A 58 -8.76 -3.79 9.15
CA LEU A 58 -10.08 -3.34 9.53
C LEU A 58 -10.04 -1.87 9.99
N TYR A 59 -10.92 -1.06 9.43
CA TYR A 59 -11.03 0.36 9.75
C TYR A 59 -12.48 0.84 9.60
N THR A 60 -12.82 1.95 10.24
CA THR A 60 -14.09 2.65 10.02
C THR A 60 -13.80 4.10 9.61
N PRO A 61 -14.25 4.54 8.43
CA PRO A 61 -14.04 5.91 7.97
C PRO A 61 -15.04 6.90 8.57
N ASP A 62 -16.18 6.43 9.08
CA ASP A 62 -17.30 7.24 9.57
C ASP A 62 -17.71 6.91 11.01
N GLY A 63 -17.13 5.86 11.60
CA GLY A 63 -17.40 5.38 12.96
C GLY A 63 -18.62 4.48 13.06
N ALA A 64 -19.18 4.07 11.93
CA ALA A 64 -20.35 3.20 11.84
C ALA A 64 -20.08 1.99 10.94
N ASN A 65 -19.62 2.26 9.71
CA ASN A 65 -19.38 1.23 8.72
C ASN A 65 -17.98 0.65 8.94
N GLU A 66 -17.90 -0.67 9.09
CA GLU A 66 -16.64 -1.39 9.15
C GLU A 66 -16.20 -1.73 7.73
N CYS A 67 -15.01 -1.29 7.37
CA CYS A 67 -14.38 -1.54 6.09
C CYS A 67 -13.18 -2.47 6.25
N SER A 68 -13.03 -3.39 5.30
CA SER A 68 -11.93 -4.37 5.30
C SER A 68 -11.13 -4.30 4.01
N ILE A 69 -9.80 -4.28 4.12
CA ILE A 69 -8.89 -4.32 2.98
C ILE A 69 -7.92 -5.49 3.17
N PRO A 70 -7.77 -6.41 2.19
CA PRO A 70 -6.78 -7.47 2.27
C PRO A 70 -5.36 -6.90 2.41
N LEU A 71 -4.65 -7.26 3.47
CA LEU A 71 -3.29 -6.79 3.72
C LEU A 71 -2.35 -7.05 2.55
N PRO A 72 -2.38 -8.22 1.86
CA PRO A 72 -1.51 -8.45 0.71
C PRO A 72 -1.73 -7.44 -0.43
N ALA A 73 -2.96 -6.96 -0.62
CA ALA A 73 -3.29 -6.00 -1.67
C ALA A 73 -2.61 -4.64 -1.44
N VAL A 74 -2.32 -4.29 -0.18
CA VAL A 74 -1.63 -3.04 0.19
C VAL A 74 -0.13 -3.27 0.41
N LEU A 75 0.23 -4.29 1.21
CA LEU A 75 1.61 -4.49 1.64
C LEU A 75 2.52 -4.98 0.51
N ALA A 76 2.02 -5.78 -0.44
CA ALA A 76 2.85 -6.26 -1.54
C ALA A 76 3.35 -5.10 -2.44
N PRO A 77 2.46 -4.25 -3.02
CA PRO A 77 2.93 -3.13 -3.84
C PRO A 77 3.78 -2.14 -3.03
N VAL A 78 3.42 -1.82 -1.78
CA VAL A 78 4.20 -0.93 -0.91
C VAL A 78 5.60 -1.51 -0.65
N GLY A 79 5.69 -2.80 -0.31
CA GLY A 79 6.96 -3.47 -0.04
C GLY A 79 7.89 -3.43 -1.24
N PHE A 80 7.39 -3.74 -2.44
CA PHE A 80 8.16 -3.64 -3.67
C PHE A 80 8.66 -2.23 -3.94
N VAL A 81 7.81 -1.22 -3.75
CA VAL A 81 8.19 0.19 -3.96
C VAL A 81 9.24 0.65 -2.95
N VAL A 82 9.06 0.33 -1.66
CA VAL A 82 10.00 0.73 -0.60
C VAL A 82 11.37 0.08 -0.80
N ILE A 83 11.41 -1.24 -1.03
CA ILE A 83 12.67 -1.96 -1.26
C ILE A 83 13.33 -1.47 -2.55
N GLY A 84 12.56 -1.31 -3.63
CA GLY A 84 13.06 -0.81 -4.91
C GLY A 84 13.67 0.59 -4.79
N THR A 85 12.97 1.50 -4.11
CA THR A 85 13.46 2.86 -3.82
C THR A 85 14.73 2.82 -2.99
N GLY A 86 14.75 2.04 -1.91
CA GLY A 86 15.91 1.88 -1.04
C GLY A 86 17.14 1.45 -1.82
N LEU A 87 17.03 0.41 -2.67
CA LEU A 87 18.15 -0.07 -3.49
C LEU A 87 18.67 0.98 -4.48
N VAL A 88 17.78 1.78 -5.08
CA VAL A 88 18.16 2.88 -5.99
C VAL A 88 18.87 4.01 -5.22
N LEU A 89 18.31 4.43 -4.09
CA LEU A 89 18.81 5.54 -3.29
C LEU A 89 20.11 5.20 -2.55
N SER A 90 20.23 4.02 -1.96
CA SER A 90 21.47 3.59 -1.30
C SER A 90 22.65 3.62 -2.27
N ARG A 91 22.44 3.27 -3.55
CA ARG A 91 23.48 3.40 -4.57
C ARG A 91 23.84 4.84 -4.91
N ARG A 92 22.85 5.76 -4.99
CA ARG A 92 23.13 7.19 -5.20
C ARG A 92 23.92 7.75 -4.02
N ALA A 93 23.56 7.40 -2.80
CA ALA A 93 24.28 7.80 -1.60
C ALA A 93 25.74 7.30 -1.61
N THR A 94 25.98 6.02 -1.93
CA THR A 94 27.35 5.50 -2.05
C THR A 94 28.14 6.15 -3.18
N LYS A 95 27.50 6.48 -4.31
CA LYS A 95 28.17 7.13 -5.45
C LYS A 95 28.51 8.59 -5.16
N ASN A 96 27.69 9.28 -4.37
CA ASN A 96 27.88 10.69 -4.00
C ASN A 96 28.69 10.86 -2.70
N GLY A 97 28.97 9.79 -1.96
CA GLY A 97 29.71 9.80 -0.69
C GLY A 97 31.05 9.05 -0.72
N VAL A 98 31.51 8.59 -1.89
CA VAL A 98 32.87 8.03 -2.07
C VAL A 98 33.47 8.65 -3.32
N GLY A 99 34.09 9.81 -3.12
CA GLY A 99 34.82 10.55 -4.12
C GLY A 99 35.06 11.98 -3.65
N GLU A 100 36.21 12.17 -3.01
CA GLU A 100 36.83 13.42 -2.49
C GLU A 100 36.55 13.77 -1.03
#